data_AF-X6LN77-F1
#
_entry.id   AF-X6LN77-F1
#
_cell.length_a   1.000
_cell.length_b   1.000
_cell.length_c   1.000
_cell.angle_alpha   90.00
_cell.angle_beta   90.00
_cell.angle_gamma   90.00
#
_symmetry.space_group_name_H-M   'P 1'
#
loop_
_entity.id
_entity.type
_entity.pdbx_description
1 polymer ?
#
loop_
_entity_poly.entity_id
_entity_poly.type
_entity_poly.pdbx_seq_one_letter_code
_entity_poly.pdbx_strand_id
1 'polypeptide(L)'
;NVQCSYLKHSKIFNVIGFQSQDIRKYVYNYFQNITDGCDEKDSNDQCQAENLLQRLNSSQNLKLLSHTPLYLRLFCYLINISALDDLDNTSVSKLYEKLLVCYMKWNWIKFNGTKDNLNEHEMFSFFEMEIDYLSRIAWEGLKDGQVVISCEIQERVLNIINNKYPREHISVISQWSRINSFGFLQGQESMNPINS
;
A
#
# COMPACT_ATOMS: atom_id res chain seq x y z
N ASN A 1 -14.17 12.12 -16.11
CA ASN A 1 -14.70 13.48 -16.34
C ASN A 1 -15.47 13.89 -15.10
N VAL A 2 -15.07 15.00 -14.48
CA VAL A 2 -15.76 15.51 -13.28
C VAL A 2 -16.47 16.81 -13.64
N GLN A 3 -17.79 16.85 -13.43
CA GLN A 3 -18.58 18.06 -13.61
C GLN A 3 -18.62 18.82 -12.30
N CYS A 4 -18.10 20.04 -12.34
CA CYS A 4 -17.94 20.90 -11.18
C CYS A 4 -19.20 21.75 -10.98
N SER A 5 -20.18 21.21 -10.24
CA SER A 5 -21.52 21.79 -10.08
C SER A 5 -21.54 23.16 -9.37
N TYR A 6 -20.49 23.50 -8.63
CA TYR A 6 -20.33 24.76 -7.91
C TYR A 6 -19.74 25.90 -8.76
N LEU A 7 -19.32 25.63 -10.00
CA LEU A 7 -18.88 26.67 -10.93
C LEU A 7 -20.07 27.19 -11.76
N LYS A 8 -20.23 28.53 -11.82
CA LYS A 8 -21.29 29.22 -12.58
C LYS A 8 -21.42 28.81 -14.06
N HIS A 9 -20.35 28.26 -14.63
CA HIS A 9 -20.34 27.65 -15.97
C HIS A 9 -19.72 26.27 -15.82
N SER A 10 -20.52 25.22 -16.05
CA SER A 10 -20.07 23.84 -15.88
C SER A 10 -18.96 23.54 -16.88
N LYS A 11 -17.71 23.55 -16.40
CA LYS A 11 -16.55 23.09 -17.15
C LYS A 11 -16.32 21.62 -16.85
N ILE A 12 -16.08 20.84 -17.89
CA ILE A 12 -15.69 19.45 -17.77
C ILE A 12 -14.17 19.43 -17.67
N PHE A 13 -13.66 18.88 -16.57
CA PHE A 13 -12.23 18.65 -16.40
C PHE A 13 -11.90 17.18 -16.62
N ASN A 14 -10.81 16.94 -17.36
CA ASN A 14 -10.25 15.62 -17.58
C ASN A 14 -8.99 15.48 -16.73
N VAL A 15 -8.93 14.43 -15.93
CA VAL A 15 -7.71 14.06 -15.21
C VAL A 15 -6.89 13.22 -16.18
N ILE A 16 -5.78 13.79 -16.67
CA ILE A 16 -4.92 13.16 -17.68
C ILE A 16 -3.73 12.40 -17.08
N GLY A 17 -3.63 12.35 -15.75
CA GLY A 17 -2.49 11.74 -15.05
C GLY A 17 -1.24 12.62 -15.07
N PHE A 18 -0.12 12.05 -14.66
CA PHE A 18 1.20 12.67 -14.67
C PHE A 18 1.86 12.56 -16.03
N GLN A 19 2.57 13.60 -16.46
CA GLN A 19 3.50 13.55 -17.58
C GLN A 19 4.89 13.12 -17.10
N SER A 20 5.81 12.81 -18.01
CA SER A 20 7.17 12.37 -17.65
C SER A 20 7.91 13.34 -16.74
N GLN A 21 7.71 14.65 -16.93
CA GLN A 21 8.27 15.69 -16.06
C GLN A 21 7.65 15.69 -14.66
N ASP A 22 6.35 15.43 -14.56
CA ASP A 22 5.63 15.35 -13.28
C ASP A 22 6.07 14.12 -12.51
N ILE A 23 6.25 12.98 -13.19
CA ILE A 23 6.77 11.73 -12.60
C ILE A 23 8.14 12.00 -11.99
N ARG A 24 9.06 12.58 -12.77
CA ARG A 24 10.41 12.90 -12.29
C ARG A 24 10.35 13.81 -11.06
N LYS A 25 9.60 14.91 -11.13
CA LYS A 25 9.45 15.86 -10.03
C LYS A 25 8.84 15.21 -8.79
N TYR A 26 7.80 14.39 -8.96
CA TYR A 26 7.15 13.68 -7.88
C TYR A 26 8.11 12.72 -7.16
N VAL A 27 8.85 11.92 -7.92
CA VAL A 27 9.81 10.94 -7.38
C VAL A 27 10.88 11.63 -6.54
N TYR A 28 11.54 12.67 -7.08
CA TYR A 28 12.56 13.40 -6.32
C TYR A 28 11.98 14.03 -5.06
N ASN A 29 10.82 14.70 -5.16
CA ASN A 29 10.18 15.32 -3.99
C ASN A 29 9.75 14.28 -2.94
N TYR A 30 9.30 13.10 -3.37
CA TYR A 30 8.89 12.04 -2.45
C TYR A 30 10.05 11.61 -1.55
N PHE A 31 11.23 11.35 -2.13
CA PHE A 31 12.40 10.91 -1.37
C PHE A 31 13.01 12.03 -0.53
N GLN A 32 13.06 13.27 -1.04
CA GLN A 32 13.53 14.43 -0.27
C GLN A 32 12.68 14.70 0.99
N ASN A 33 11.36 14.56 0.90
CA ASN A 33 10.47 14.85 2.03
C ASN A 33 10.51 13.78 3.13
N ILE A 34 11.03 12.58 2.85
CA ILE A 34 11.15 11.51 3.85
C ILE A 34 12.34 11.76 4.79
N THR A 35 13.34 12.53 4.35
CA THR A 35 14.61 12.72 5.05
C THR A 35 14.78 14.07 5.73
N ASP A 36 13.81 14.99 5.60
CA ASP A 36 13.80 16.31 6.28
C ASP A 36 13.78 16.26 7.84
N GLY A 37 13.93 15.07 8.45
CA GLY A 37 14.09 14.87 9.89
C GLY A 37 15.41 14.17 10.32
N CYS A 38 16.31 13.86 9.38
CA CYS A 38 17.60 13.24 9.65
C CYS A 38 18.72 14.15 9.13
N ASP A 39 19.64 14.57 10.01
CA ASP A 39 20.72 15.54 9.71
C ASP A 39 21.80 15.04 8.72
N GLU A 40 21.64 13.87 8.10
CA GLU A 40 22.53 13.33 7.07
C GLU A 40 21.85 13.42 5.69
N LYS A 41 22.06 14.54 4.99
CA LYS A 41 21.78 14.67 3.55
C LYS A 41 22.79 13.83 2.77
N ASP A 42 22.69 12.52 2.87
CA ASP A 42 23.59 11.59 2.22
C ASP A 42 23.07 11.15 0.85
N SER A 43 24.02 10.91 -0.06
CA SER A 43 23.92 10.40 -1.43
C SER A 43 22.89 9.29 -1.74
N ASN A 44 22.23 8.72 -0.74
CA ASN A 44 21.33 7.59 -0.82
C ASN A 44 19.94 7.95 -1.39
N ASP A 45 19.37 9.11 -1.05
CA ASP A 45 18.02 9.50 -1.50
C ASP A 45 17.96 9.75 -3.01
N GLN A 46 18.98 10.46 -3.50
CA GLN A 46 19.13 10.72 -4.93
C GLN A 46 19.41 9.42 -5.68
N CYS A 47 20.16 8.49 -5.08
CA CYS A 47 20.37 7.15 -5.63
C CYS A 47 19.05 6.35 -5.72
N GLN A 48 18.19 6.40 -4.70
CA GLN A 48 16.88 5.72 -4.72
C GLN A 48 15.93 6.32 -5.78
N ALA A 49 15.86 7.64 -5.86
CA ALA A 49 15.08 8.33 -6.87
C ALA A 49 15.56 7.98 -8.30
N GLU A 50 16.87 7.99 -8.53
CA GLU A 50 17.46 7.66 -9.82
C GLU A 50 17.26 6.18 -10.18
N ASN A 51 17.43 5.27 -9.22
CA ASN A 51 17.20 3.83 -9.40
C ASN A 51 15.72 3.56 -9.74
N LEU A 52 14.77 4.18 -9.04
CA LEU A 52 13.35 4.06 -9.38
C LEU A 52 13.09 4.58 -10.80
N LEU A 53 13.59 5.77 -11.15
CA LEU A 53 13.40 6.33 -12.49
C LEU A 53 14.02 5.45 -13.58
N GLN A 54 15.18 4.83 -13.32
CA GLN A 54 15.81 3.89 -14.22
C GLN A 54 14.91 2.65 -14.44
N ARG A 55 14.37 2.07 -13.37
CA ARG A 55 13.45 0.91 -13.43
C ARG A 55 12.13 1.22 -14.11
N LEU A 56 11.55 2.39 -13.84
CA LEU A 56 10.34 2.84 -14.55
C LEU A 56 10.59 2.96 -16.05
N ASN A 57 11.80 3.30 -16.47
CA ASN A 57 12.15 3.41 -17.89
C ASN A 57 12.55 2.09 -18.53
N SER A 58 13.02 1.09 -17.77
CA SER A 58 13.36 -0.24 -18.29
C SER A 58 12.13 -1.11 -18.59
N SER A 59 11.00 -0.87 -17.91
CA SER A 59 9.77 -1.64 -18.08
C SER A 59 8.63 -0.79 -18.64
N GLN A 60 8.12 -1.16 -19.82
CA GLN A 60 7.00 -0.46 -20.47
C GLN A 60 5.73 -0.44 -19.61
N ASN A 61 5.47 -1.53 -18.87
CA ASN A 61 4.30 -1.62 -17.99
C ASN A 61 4.43 -0.67 -16.80
N LEU A 62 5.59 -0.66 -16.13
CA LEU A 62 5.83 0.25 -15.00
C LEU A 62 5.80 1.70 -15.46
N LYS A 63 6.38 1.99 -16.64
CA LYS A 63 6.28 3.31 -17.28
C LYS A 63 4.85 3.74 -17.47
N LEU A 64 4.00 2.91 -18.09
CA LEU A 64 2.60 3.22 -18.34
C LEU A 64 1.83 3.46 -17.03
N LEU A 65 2.01 2.59 -16.04
CA LEU A 65 1.34 2.70 -14.74
C LEU A 65 1.79 3.96 -13.97
N SER A 66 3.05 4.36 -14.09
CA SER A 66 3.61 5.53 -13.39
C SER A 66 2.94 6.87 -13.75
N HIS A 67 2.24 6.92 -14.89
CA HIS A 67 1.42 8.07 -15.26
C HIS A 67 0.17 8.22 -14.38
N THR A 68 -0.22 7.19 -13.62
CA THR A 68 -1.27 7.30 -12.60
C THR A 68 -0.62 7.60 -11.24
N PRO A 69 -0.96 8.72 -10.59
CA PRO A 69 -0.31 9.14 -9.34
C PRO A 69 -0.32 8.08 -8.23
N LEU A 70 -1.39 7.29 -8.15
CA LEU A 70 -1.51 6.20 -7.19
C LEU A 70 -0.40 5.16 -7.39
N TYR A 71 -0.24 4.63 -8.61
CA TYR A 71 0.81 3.64 -8.90
C TYR A 71 2.20 4.21 -8.71
N LEU A 72 2.44 5.47 -9.08
CA LEU A 72 3.73 6.11 -8.84
C LEU A 72 4.09 6.15 -7.35
N ARG A 73 3.14 6.53 -6.49
CA ARG A 73 3.32 6.49 -5.04
C ARG A 73 3.59 5.07 -4.54
N LEU A 74 2.90 4.06 -5.08
CA LEU A 74 3.13 2.65 -4.73
C LEU A 74 4.54 2.21 -5.13
N PHE A 75 5.04 2.61 -6.30
CA PHE A 75 6.41 2.31 -6.72
C PHE A 75 7.46 2.97 -5.83
N CYS A 76 7.25 4.21 -5.40
CA CYS A 76 8.12 4.87 -4.43
C CYS A 76 8.16 4.14 -3.08
N TYR A 77 7.07 3.50 -2.67
CA TYR A 77 7.06 2.66 -1.48
C TYR A 77 7.80 1.33 -1.71
N LEU A 78 7.56 0.66 -2.85
CA LEU A 78 8.11 -0.65 -3.16
C LEU A 78 9.65 -0.64 -3.34
N ILE A 79 10.22 0.44 -3.86
CA ILE A 79 11.68 0.56 -3.98
C ILE A 79 12.37 0.62 -2.61
N ASN A 80 11.76 1.26 -1.61
CA ASN A 80 12.31 1.34 -0.25
C ASN A 80 12.44 -0.01 0.45
N ILE A 81 11.63 -0.97 0.05
CA ILE A 81 11.62 -2.32 0.62
C ILE A 81 12.22 -3.36 -0.34
N SER A 82 12.95 -2.91 -1.35
CA SER A 82 13.65 -3.74 -2.36
C SER A 82 12.75 -4.77 -3.07
N ALA A 83 11.44 -4.50 -3.17
CA ALA A 83 10.47 -5.41 -3.78
C ALA A 83 10.26 -5.15 -5.28
N LEU A 84 10.98 -4.16 -5.84
CA LEU A 84 10.79 -3.73 -7.22
C LEU A 84 11.56 -4.58 -8.24
N ASP A 85 12.52 -5.42 -7.81
CA ASP A 85 13.32 -6.28 -8.71
C ASP A 85 12.46 -7.39 -9.35
N ASP A 86 11.40 -7.84 -8.68
CA ASP A 86 10.50 -8.89 -9.16
C ASP A 86 9.39 -8.39 -10.09
N LEU A 87 9.36 -7.08 -10.42
CA LEU A 87 8.19 -6.45 -11.05
C LEU A 87 8.29 -6.26 -12.57
N ASP A 88 9.41 -6.63 -13.20
CA ASP A 88 9.55 -6.58 -14.66
C ASP A 88 8.54 -7.53 -15.35
N ASN A 89 7.75 -7.00 -16.30
CA ASN A 89 6.66 -7.70 -17.01
C ASN A 89 5.49 -8.21 -16.14
N THR A 90 5.31 -7.71 -14.93
CA THR A 90 4.19 -8.11 -14.07
C THR A 90 2.86 -7.48 -14.49
N SER A 91 1.77 -8.20 -14.24
CA SER A 91 0.40 -7.70 -14.39
C SER A 91 0.02 -6.81 -13.20
N VAL A 92 -1.02 -5.99 -13.37
CA VAL A 92 -1.56 -5.15 -12.29
C VAL A 92 -1.97 -5.98 -11.07
N SER A 93 -2.56 -7.17 -11.28
CA SER A 93 -2.91 -8.08 -10.18
C SER A 93 -1.68 -8.54 -9.40
N LYS A 94 -0.57 -8.86 -10.10
CA LYS A 94 0.67 -9.29 -9.45
C LYS A 94 1.35 -8.14 -8.70
N LEU A 95 1.23 -6.91 -9.19
CA LEU A 95 1.67 -5.71 -8.47
C LEU A 95 0.93 -5.56 -7.13
N TYR A 96 -0.41 -5.68 -7.13
CA TYR A 96 -1.19 -5.62 -5.88
C TYR A 96 -0.91 -6.80 -4.96
N GLU A 97 -0.68 -7.99 -5.49
CA GLU A 97 -0.27 -9.16 -4.70
C GLU A 97 1.07 -8.92 -4.01
N LYS A 98 2.09 -8.44 -4.74
CA LYS A 98 3.40 -8.09 -4.16
C LYS A 98 3.27 -6.98 -3.10
N LEU A 99 2.43 -5.98 -3.35
CA LEU A 99 2.16 -4.94 -2.37
C LEU A 99 1.52 -5.48 -1.08
N LEU A 100 0.58 -6.41 -1.21
CA LEU A 100 -0.06 -7.06 -0.07
C LEU A 100 0.96 -7.88 0.73
N VAL A 101 1.82 -8.64 0.05
CA VAL A 101 2.92 -9.39 0.67
C VAL A 101 3.86 -8.46 1.44
N CYS A 102 4.26 -7.34 0.82
CA CYS A 102 5.09 -6.33 1.46
C CYS A 102 4.47 -5.77 2.74
N TYR A 103 3.16 -5.51 2.74
CA TYR A 103 2.45 -5.03 3.91
C TYR A 103 2.36 -6.08 5.03
N MET A 104 2.08 -7.34 4.67
CA MET A 104 2.07 -8.45 5.62
C MET A 104 3.46 -8.60 6.27
N LYS A 105 4.53 -8.54 5.47
CA LYS A 105 5.91 -8.53 5.95
C LYS A 105 6.20 -7.37 6.90
N TRP A 106 5.77 -6.16 6.55
CA TRP A 106 5.96 -4.99 7.40
C TRP A 106 5.24 -5.13 8.75
N ASN A 107 3.99 -5.57 8.75
CA ASN A 107 3.26 -5.84 9.99
C ASN A 107 3.95 -6.92 10.82
N TRP A 108 4.38 -8.01 10.17
CA TRP A 108 5.10 -9.09 10.84
C TRP A 108 6.35 -8.58 11.56
N ILE A 109 7.19 -7.80 10.87
CA ILE A 109 8.42 -7.24 11.44
C ILE A 109 8.10 -6.29 12.60
N LYS A 110 7.06 -5.45 12.47
CA LYS A 110 6.66 -4.51 13.52
C LYS A 110 6.23 -5.21 14.82
N PHE A 111 5.66 -6.41 14.74
CA PHE A 111 5.24 -7.17 15.93
C PHE A 111 6.29 -8.16 16.46
N ASN A 112 7.01 -8.83 15.57
CA ASN A 112 7.90 -9.95 15.92
C ASN A 112 9.39 -9.59 15.82
N GLY A 113 9.72 -8.38 15.35
CA GLY A 113 11.09 -7.98 15.02
C GLY A 113 11.60 -8.65 13.74
N THR A 114 12.91 -8.57 13.51
CA THR A 114 13.57 -9.08 12.30
C THR A 114 14.05 -10.53 12.42
N LYS A 115 13.67 -11.24 13.49
CA LYS A 115 14.27 -12.55 13.84
C LYS A 115 13.72 -13.72 13.02
N ASP A 116 12.48 -13.62 12.52
CA ASP A 116 11.84 -14.67 11.73
C ASP A 116 11.49 -14.17 10.33
N ASN A 117 12.20 -14.69 9.33
CA ASN A 117 11.91 -14.43 7.92
C ASN A 117 10.93 -15.49 7.39
N LEU A 118 9.62 -15.21 7.49
CA LEU A 118 8.63 -16.05 6.81
C LEU A 118 8.69 -15.83 5.30
N ASN A 119 8.51 -16.91 4.54
CA ASN A 119 8.34 -16.83 3.08
C ASN A 119 6.96 -16.28 2.69
N GLU A 120 6.75 -15.97 1.41
CA GLU A 120 5.49 -15.34 0.95
C GLU A 120 4.25 -16.20 1.20
N HIS A 121 4.36 -17.53 1.07
CA HIS A 121 3.24 -18.46 1.30
C HIS A 121 2.87 -18.55 2.79
N GLU A 122 3.88 -18.57 3.67
CA GLU A 122 3.69 -18.54 5.11
C GLU A 122 3.03 -17.25 5.57
N MET A 123 3.34 -16.11 4.92
CA MET A 123 2.70 -14.83 5.21
C MET A 123 1.18 -14.87 4.96
N PHE A 124 0.75 -15.40 3.81
CA PHE A 124 -0.69 -15.54 3.53
C PHE A 124 -1.40 -16.49 4.47
N SER A 125 -0.74 -17.56 4.91
CA SER A 125 -1.30 -18.47 5.90
C SER A 125 -1.42 -17.80 7.28
N PHE A 126 -0.45 -16.97 7.66
CA PHE A 126 -0.48 -16.28 8.94
C PHE A 126 -1.60 -15.22 9.01
N PHE A 127 -1.79 -14.47 7.93
CA PHE A 127 -2.79 -13.41 7.80
C PHE A 127 -4.10 -13.87 7.13
N GLU A 128 -4.35 -15.19 7.05
CA GLU A 128 -5.46 -15.74 6.27
C GLU A 128 -6.81 -15.16 6.71
N MET A 129 -7.03 -15.07 8.03
CA MET A 129 -8.27 -14.56 8.61
C MET A 129 -8.49 -13.08 8.26
N GLU A 130 -7.44 -12.26 8.37
CA GLU A 130 -7.48 -10.83 8.07
C GLU A 130 -7.77 -10.58 6.59
N ILE A 131 -7.15 -11.35 5.71
CA ILE A 131 -7.41 -11.25 4.27
C ILE A 131 -8.83 -11.71 3.94
N ASP A 132 -9.36 -12.78 4.55
CA ASP A 132 -10.74 -13.23 4.33
C ASP A 132 -11.74 -12.16 4.80
N TYR A 133 -11.52 -11.52 5.94
CA TYR A 133 -12.37 -10.43 6.42
C TYR A 133 -12.32 -9.20 5.51
N LEU A 134 -11.12 -8.70 5.19
CA LEU A 134 -10.95 -7.49 4.38
C LEU A 134 -11.52 -7.70 2.98
N SER A 135 -11.31 -8.88 2.38
CA SER A 135 -11.88 -9.22 1.07
C SER A 135 -13.41 -9.29 1.11
N ARG A 136 -14.00 -9.86 2.18
CA ARG A 136 -15.45 -9.88 2.35
C ARG A 136 -16.04 -8.49 2.54
N ILE A 137 -15.45 -7.65 3.37
CA ILE A 137 -15.90 -6.26 3.54
C ILE A 137 -15.81 -5.50 2.22
N ALA A 138 -14.70 -5.63 1.49
CA ALA A 138 -14.54 -5.01 0.19
C ALA A 138 -15.61 -5.49 -0.80
N TRP A 139 -15.93 -6.79 -0.77
CA TRP A 139 -16.97 -7.38 -1.60
C TRP A 139 -18.39 -6.90 -1.25
N GLU A 140 -18.75 -6.86 0.04
CA GLU A 140 -20.04 -6.32 0.49
C GLU A 140 -20.18 -4.83 0.12
N GLY A 141 -19.16 -4.03 0.39
CA GLY A 141 -19.14 -2.62 0.00
C GLY A 141 -19.28 -2.43 -1.51
N LEU A 142 -18.59 -3.26 -2.31
CA LEU A 142 -18.71 -3.20 -3.78
C LEU A 142 -20.12 -3.52 -4.27
N LYS A 143 -20.77 -4.55 -3.71
CA LYS A 143 -22.15 -4.91 -4.09
C LYS A 143 -23.15 -3.77 -3.83
N ASP A 144 -22.95 -3.04 -2.74
CA ASP A 144 -23.81 -1.92 -2.36
C ASP A 144 -23.38 -0.59 -3.02
N GLY A 145 -22.29 -0.59 -3.81
CA GLY A 145 -21.70 0.61 -4.38
C GLY A 145 -21.15 1.59 -3.32
N GLN A 146 -20.88 1.08 -2.10
CA GLN A 146 -20.42 1.85 -0.96
C GLN A 146 -18.91 1.71 -0.76
N VAL A 147 -18.22 2.84 -0.83
CA VAL A 147 -16.79 2.92 -0.47
C VAL A 147 -16.62 3.11 1.05
N VAL A 148 -17.62 3.71 1.71
CA VAL A 148 -17.67 3.85 3.17
C VAL A 148 -18.45 2.67 3.73
N ILE A 149 -17.77 1.80 4.46
CA ILE A 149 -18.37 0.57 5.00
C ILE A 149 -19.15 0.90 6.27
N SER A 150 -20.46 0.60 6.28
CA SER A 150 -21.32 0.79 7.45
C SER A 150 -21.00 -0.20 8.57
N CYS A 151 -21.35 0.15 9.80
CA CYS A 151 -21.21 -0.74 10.96
C CYS A 151 -22.00 -2.04 10.77
N GLU A 152 -23.19 -1.99 10.15
CA GLU A 152 -24.00 -3.18 9.88
C GLU A 152 -23.28 -4.18 8.94
N ILE A 153 -22.59 -3.69 7.90
CA ILE A 153 -21.80 -4.55 7.02
C ILE A 153 -20.63 -5.14 7.79
N GLN A 154 -19.92 -4.33 8.58
CA GLN A 154 -18.80 -4.80 9.40
C GLN A 154 -19.23 -5.89 10.39
N GLU A 155 -20.31 -5.68 11.14
CA GLU A 155 -20.84 -6.65 12.11
C GLU A 155 -21.25 -7.96 11.44
N ARG A 156 -21.92 -7.89 10.28
CA ARG A 156 -22.33 -9.07 9.53
C ARG A 156 -21.13 -9.89 9.06
N VAL A 157 -20.12 -9.24 8.48
CA VAL A 157 -18.89 -9.92 8.04
C VAL A 157 -18.12 -10.47 9.24
N LEU A 158 -18.04 -9.72 10.33
CA LEU A 158 -17.38 -10.16 11.56
C LEU A 158 -18.03 -11.43 12.13
N ASN A 159 -19.38 -11.53 12.11
CA ASN A 159 -20.08 -12.75 12.52
C ASN A 159 -19.72 -13.95 11.64
N ILE A 160 -19.63 -13.78 10.31
CA ILE A 160 -19.20 -14.83 9.39
C ILE A 160 -17.77 -15.28 9.71
N ILE A 161 -16.87 -14.32 9.93
CA ILE A 161 -15.46 -14.60 10.22
C ILE A 161 -15.28 -15.28 11.57
N ASN A 162 -15.99 -14.85 12.62
CA ASN A 162 -15.98 -15.50 13.93
C ASN A 162 -16.50 -16.96 13.86
N ASN A 163 -17.46 -17.24 12.99
CA ASN A 163 -17.97 -18.60 12.79
C ASN A 163 -16.96 -19.49 12.04
N LYS A 164 -16.24 -18.92 11.06
CA LYS A 164 -15.26 -19.66 10.25
C LYS A 164 -13.92 -19.85 10.97
N TYR A 165 -13.52 -18.87 11.76
CA TYR A 165 -12.29 -18.83 12.53
C TYR A 165 -12.61 -18.60 14.02
N PRO A 166 -13.20 -19.60 14.71
CA PRO A 166 -13.57 -19.45 16.10
C PRO A 166 -12.32 -19.23 16.96
N ARG A 167 -12.40 -18.28 17.89
CA ARG A 167 -11.33 -18.11 18.88
C ARG A 167 -11.30 -19.31 19.80
N GLU A 168 -10.13 -19.95 19.91
CA GLU A 168 -9.93 -21.08 20.81
C GLU A 168 -9.87 -20.64 22.28
N HIS A 169 -9.32 -19.45 22.57
CA HIS A 169 -9.22 -18.93 23.94
C HIS A 169 -9.18 -17.39 23.99
N ILE A 170 -9.70 -16.80 25.08
CA ILE A 170 -9.76 -15.33 25.27
C ILE A 170 -8.39 -14.66 25.36
N SER A 171 -7.35 -15.42 25.75
CA SER A 171 -5.98 -14.96 25.85
C SER A 171 -5.25 -14.95 24.51
N VAL A 172 -5.81 -15.59 23.48
CA VAL A 172 -5.30 -15.46 22.12
C VAL A 172 -5.61 -14.04 21.69
N ILE A 173 -4.56 -13.20 21.63
CA ILE A 173 -4.67 -11.83 21.17
C ILE A 173 -5.36 -11.86 19.81
N SER A 174 -6.47 -11.14 19.73
CA SER A 174 -7.23 -10.95 18.51
C SER A 174 -6.28 -10.54 17.38
N GLN A 175 -6.21 -11.32 16.30
CA GLN A 175 -5.39 -10.91 15.16
C GLN A 175 -5.85 -9.54 14.59
N TRP A 176 -7.13 -9.17 14.80
CA TRP A 176 -7.66 -7.81 14.52
C TRP A 176 -6.89 -6.67 15.20
N SER A 177 -6.46 -6.83 16.46
CA SER A 177 -5.70 -5.78 17.15
C SER A 177 -4.25 -5.72 16.69
N ARG A 178 -3.85 -6.65 15.81
CA ARG A 178 -2.51 -6.74 15.22
C ARG A 178 -2.46 -6.22 13.79
N ILE A 179 -3.55 -5.73 13.22
CA ILE A 179 -3.50 -5.03 11.94
C ILE A 179 -3.13 -3.57 12.23
N ASN A 180 -1.87 -3.19 11.99
CA ASN A 180 -1.54 -1.77 12.01
C ASN A 180 -2.20 -1.10 10.81
N SER A 181 -2.76 0.09 11.01
CA SER A 181 -3.32 0.88 9.91
C SER A 181 -2.33 0.97 8.76
N PHE A 182 -2.83 0.73 7.55
CA PHE A 182 -2.06 0.91 6.33
C PHE A 182 -1.78 2.41 6.16
N GLY A 183 -0.67 2.89 6.73
CA GLY A 183 -0.28 4.31 6.73
C GLY A 183 0.04 4.87 5.35
N PHE A 184 -0.21 4.14 4.26
CA PHE A 184 0.16 4.54 2.90
C PHE A 184 -0.37 5.92 2.51
N LEU A 185 -1.50 6.37 3.06
CA LEU A 185 -2.09 7.70 2.78
C LEU A 185 -1.66 8.79 3.77
N GLN A 186 -1.23 8.44 4.97
CA GLN A 186 -0.65 9.40 5.91
C GLN A 186 0.84 9.46 5.61
N GLY A 187 1.28 10.50 4.91
CA GLY A 187 2.66 10.66 4.41
C GLY A 187 3.76 10.72 5.48
N GLN A 188 3.54 10.23 6.69
CA GLN A 188 4.48 10.21 7.81
C GLN A 188 4.10 9.08 8.79
N GLU A 189 4.63 7.89 8.60
CA GLU A 189 5.12 7.10 9.74
C GLU A 189 6.58 6.83 9.40
N SER A 190 7.50 7.45 10.14
CA SER A 190 8.93 7.24 9.98
C SER A 190 9.21 5.73 10.01
N MET A 191 9.83 5.20 8.95
CA MET A 191 10.38 3.85 8.95
C MET A 191 11.65 3.82 9.80
N ASN A 192 11.53 4.11 11.09
CA ASN A 192 12.56 3.79 12.06
C ASN A 192 11.88 2.99 13.17
N PRO A 193 12.12 1.66 13.26
CA PRO A 193 11.86 0.96 14.50
C PRO A 193 12.90 1.48 15.50
N ILE A 194 12.53 2.53 16.23
CA ILE A 194 13.29 2.92 17.42
C ILE A 194 13.05 1.77 18.41
N ASN A 195 14.08 0.96 18.60
CA ASN A 195 14.18 0.04 19.72
C ASN A 195 13.83 0.83 20.99
N SER A 196 12.68 0.52 21.59
CA SER A 196 12.34 0.86 22.97
C SER A 196 11.89 -0.41 23.67
#